data_AF-A0AAW2UQQ1-F1
#
_entry.id   AF-A0AAW2UQQ1-F1
#
_cell.length_a   1.000
_cell.length_b   1.000
_cell.length_c   1.000
_cell.angle_alpha   90.00
_cell.angle_beta   90.00
_cell.angle_gamma   90.00
#
_symmetry.space_group_name_H-M   'P 1'
#
loop_
_entity.id
_entity.type
_entity.pdbx_description
1 polymer ?
#
loop_
_entity_poly.entity_id
_entity_poly.type
_entity_poly.pdbx_seq_one_letter_code
_entity_poly.pdbx_strand_id
1 'polypeptide(L)'
;MALQWLTLIATIWLQSINGSNSNFPAYSSELKKLLSISQLQLNNLAFASDAGKLLGWISGLAAAHLPLWLVLIIGSFLGLVGYGVQFLFLANHLFSLSYWHVFLLTVLSGNSICWINTVCYILAIKNFPYDRHFAIGLSTSYVGLSAKIYTDIVDVVSATSPTERAKAFLILNSLLPLLVCIVSMPLARNIADARKSRKLAGGFFNLFMITIVTGFFAVISSFTLLGSRVLPLVGMVVLLLAPLMTPLVEKVGEKLQKRCLIRVCDEGFGSSSGLSGMESGEIKDQEFCGLEGEEIGAMSMVRRVEFWLYFFVYLLGATLGLVYLNNLGQIAESRGCLRTSSLVSVASAFGFFGRLLPCLLDYFSSSDGGDDGPNVRSVLPAGGQQAGVGTLYQYSRDRRVHRCNHFHIRLDNDGTVWGEEFRVNHNILVSNIPMGSFLFGDLAALL
;
A
#
# COMPACT_ATOMS: atom_id res chain seq x y z
N MET A 1 -0.36 -20.71 -10.77
CA MET A 1 -1.22 -20.36 -9.62
C MET A 1 -0.45 -20.23 -8.32
N ALA A 2 0.05 -21.31 -7.69
CA ALA A 2 0.69 -21.22 -6.35
C ALA A 2 1.84 -20.17 -6.24
N LEU A 3 2.72 -20.08 -7.25
CA LEU A 3 3.79 -19.08 -7.25
C LEU A 3 3.26 -17.65 -7.36
N GLN A 4 2.18 -17.41 -8.11
CA GLN A 4 1.55 -16.07 -8.22
C GLN A 4 1.05 -15.61 -6.86
N TRP A 5 0.38 -16.49 -6.12
CA TRP A 5 -0.05 -16.18 -4.75
C TRP A 5 1.11 -15.94 -3.81
N LEU A 6 2.17 -16.74 -3.88
CA LEU A 6 3.37 -16.49 -3.07
C LEU A 6 3.99 -15.13 -3.38
N THR A 7 3.98 -14.68 -4.64
CA THR A 7 4.43 -13.32 -4.97
C THR A 7 3.51 -12.25 -4.39
N LEU A 8 2.19 -12.42 -4.41
CA LEU A 8 1.25 -11.48 -3.78
C LEU A 8 1.44 -11.44 -2.26
N ILE A 9 1.64 -12.58 -1.62
CA ILE A 9 1.92 -12.68 -0.18
C ILE A 9 3.24 -11.97 0.16
N ALA A 10 4.28 -12.15 -0.64
CA ALA A 10 5.53 -11.41 -0.49
C ALA A 10 5.30 -9.89 -0.62
N THR A 11 4.46 -9.44 -1.57
CA THR A 11 4.11 -8.01 -1.64
C THR A 11 3.30 -7.52 -0.44
N ILE A 12 2.41 -8.34 0.13
CA ILE A 12 1.69 -8.01 1.37
C ILE A 12 2.67 -7.81 2.52
N TRP A 13 3.64 -8.72 2.69
CA TRP A 13 4.67 -8.60 3.73
C TRP A 13 5.54 -7.35 3.54
N LEU A 14 6.00 -7.11 2.31
CA LEU A 14 6.76 -5.91 1.98
C LEU A 14 5.95 -4.64 2.25
N GLN A 15 4.67 -4.59 1.87
CA GLN A 15 3.83 -3.42 2.11
C GLN A 15 3.51 -3.22 3.61
N SER A 16 3.37 -4.31 4.37
CA SER A 16 3.10 -4.27 5.82
C SER A 16 4.17 -3.52 6.62
N ILE A 17 5.40 -3.48 6.14
CA ILE A 17 6.56 -2.86 6.81
C ILE A 17 7.09 -1.61 6.08
N ASN A 18 6.57 -1.29 4.89
CA ASN A 18 7.01 -0.17 4.05
C ASN A 18 6.37 1.19 4.42
N GLY A 19 5.50 1.24 5.43
CA GLY A 19 4.91 2.46 5.97
C GLY A 19 5.77 3.15 7.05
N SER A 20 7.10 3.14 6.94
CA SER A 20 8.00 3.65 7.99
C SER A 20 7.80 5.14 8.31
N ASN A 21 7.32 5.94 7.35
CA ASN A 21 6.99 7.35 7.58
C ASN A 21 5.82 7.53 8.58
N SER A 22 4.90 6.57 8.65
CA SER A 22 3.79 6.59 9.64
C SER A 22 4.25 6.39 11.09
N ASN A 23 5.50 5.98 11.30
CA ASN A 23 6.11 5.87 12.62
C ASN A 23 6.72 7.19 13.13
N PHE A 24 6.84 8.21 12.28
CA PHE A 24 7.42 9.51 12.65
C PHE A 24 6.85 10.10 13.96
N PRO A 25 5.52 10.05 14.22
CA PRO A 25 4.95 10.56 15.47
C PRO A 25 5.45 9.84 16.74
N ALA A 26 5.94 8.61 16.62
CA ALA A 26 6.36 7.79 17.75
C ALA A 26 7.78 8.13 18.27
N TYR A 27 8.62 8.74 17.45
CA TYR A 27 10.00 9.12 17.82
C TYR A 27 10.35 10.60 17.63
N SER A 28 9.50 11.35 16.92
CA SER A 28 9.75 12.76 16.56
C SER A 28 9.91 13.70 17.76
N SER A 29 9.19 13.49 18.87
CA SER A 29 9.35 14.33 20.08
C SER A 29 10.74 14.22 20.69
N GLU A 30 11.34 13.02 20.72
CA GLU A 30 12.70 12.83 21.24
C GLU A 30 13.74 13.40 20.27
N LEU A 31 13.53 13.26 18.97
CA LEU A 31 14.37 13.87 17.95
C LEU A 31 14.35 15.41 18.05
N LYS A 32 13.18 16.00 18.29
CA LYS A 32 13.01 17.45 18.52
C LYS A 32 13.81 17.94 19.71
N LYS A 33 13.74 17.22 20.84
CA LYS A 33 14.47 17.55 22.08
C LYS A 33 15.97 17.48 21.88
N LEU A 34 16.47 16.39 21.27
CA LEU A 34 17.91 16.18 21.07
C LEU A 34 18.53 17.17 20.08
N LEU A 35 17.82 17.53 19.01
CA LEU A 35 18.29 18.55 18.05
C LEU A 35 18.02 19.98 18.51
N SER A 36 17.24 20.19 19.57
CA SER A 36 16.78 21.52 20.04
C SER A 36 16.13 22.35 18.92
N ILE A 37 15.27 21.71 18.11
CA ILE A 37 14.64 22.33 16.93
C ILE A 37 13.21 22.80 17.20
N SER A 38 12.75 23.75 16.40
CA SER A 38 11.37 24.27 16.47
C SER A 38 10.34 23.28 15.91
N GLN A 39 9.05 23.51 16.17
CA GLN A 39 7.98 22.70 15.56
C GLN A 39 7.99 22.81 14.03
N LEU A 40 8.30 24.01 13.51
CA LEU A 40 8.45 24.25 12.08
C LEU A 40 9.54 23.36 11.47
N GLN A 41 10.71 23.29 12.12
CA GLN A 41 11.80 22.43 11.69
C GLN A 41 11.44 20.94 11.79
N LEU A 42 10.70 20.53 12.82
CA LEU A 42 10.22 19.15 12.96
C LEU A 42 9.23 18.78 11.84
N ASN A 43 8.30 19.66 11.51
CA ASN A 43 7.34 19.46 10.42
C ASN A 43 8.04 19.41 9.07
N ASN A 44 9.12 20.20 8.90
CA ASN A 44 9.99 20.12 7.74
C ASN A 44 10.73 18.78 7.62
N LEU A 45 11.03 18.08 8.72
CA LEU A 45 11.54 16.71 8.66
C LEU A 45 10.47 15.72 8.17
N ALA A 46 9.22 15.86 8.62
CA ALA A 46 8.12 15.05 8.09
C ALA A 46 7.94 15.28 6.58
N PHE A 47 7.94 16.55 6.16
CA PHE A 47 7.98 16.93 4.74
C PHE A 47 9.19 16.33 4.01
N ALA A 48 10.39 16.33 4.60
CA ALA A 48 11.58 15.76 3.99
C ALA A 48 11.37 14.28 3.60
N SER A 49 10.70 13.51 4.46
CA SER A 49 10.35 12.11 4.16
C SER A 49 9.40 12.00 2.97
N ASP A 50 8.46 12.93 2.81
CA ASP A 50 7.54 12.92 1.67
C ASP A 50 8.21 13.46 0.40
N ALA A 51 9.11 14.43 0.51
CA ALA A 51 9.93 14.95 -0.58
C ALA A 51 10.84 13.87 -1.16
N GLY A 52 11.35 12.94 -0.33
CA GLY A 52 12.10 11.77 -0.81
C GLY A 52 11.33 10.91 -1.83
N LYS A 53 9.99 10.93 -1.79
CA LYS A 53 9.15 10.21 -2.74
C LYS A 53 9.15 10.83 -4.14
N LEU A 54 9.48 12.12 -4.27
CA LEU A 54 9.66 12.78 -5.57
C LEU A 54 10.78 12.13 -6.40
N LEU A 55 11.78 11.57 -5.72
CA LEU A 55 12.88 10.84 -6.35
C LEU A 55 12.48 9.39 -6.69
N GLY A 56 11.20 9.03 -6.62
CA GLY A 56 10.69 7.69 -6.89
C GLY A 56 10.89 7.23 -8.34
N TRP A 57 10.97 8.15 -9.30
CA TRP A 57 11.24 7.81 -10.70
C TRP A 57 12.58 7.11 -10.92
N ILE A 58 13.57 7.37 -10.06
CA ILE A 58 14.87 6.68 -10.07
C ILE A 58 14.66 5.18 -9.86
N SER A 59 13.77 4.79 -8.93
CA SER A 59 13.46 3.39 -8.69
C SER A 59 12.73 2.73 -9.87
N GLY A 60 11.87 3.48 -10.57
CA GLY A 60 11.22 3.01 -11.80
C GLY A 60 12.20 2.79 -12.94
N LEU A 61 13.17 3.69 -13.10
CA LEU A 61 14.26 3.54 -14.07
C LEU A 61 15.15 2.35 -13.72
N ALA A 62 15.55 2.22 -12.45
CA ALA A 62 16.30 1.07 -11.96
C ALA A 62 15.55 -0.24 -12.24
N ALA A 63 14.25 -0.31 -11.99
CA ALA A 63 13.44 -1.50 -12.24
C ALA A 63 13.23 -1.85 -13.72
N ALA A 64 13.50 -0.93 -14.64
CA ALA A 64 13.51 -1.24 -16.06
C ALA A 64 14.81 -1.93 -16.50
N HIS A 65 15.94 -1.65 -15.83
CA HIS A 65 17.27 -2.11 -16.25
C HIS A 65 17.85 -3.19 -15.34
N LEU A 66 17.41 -3.26 -14.09
CA LEU A 66 17.91 -4.17 -13.06
C LEU A 66 16.85 -5.22 -12.70
N PRO A 67 17.27 -6.42 -12.25
CA PRO A 67 16.32 -7.41 -11.76
C PRO A 67 15.65 -6.93 -10.46
N LEU A 68 14.37 -7.26 -10.28
CA LEU A 68 13.54 -6.75 -9.17
C LEU A 68 14.12 -7.03 -7.77
N TRP A 69 14.79 -8.17 -7.60
CA TRP A 69 15.46 -8.51 -6.35
C TRP A 69 16.56 -7.51 -5.97
N LEU A 70 17.30 -7.01 -6.96
CA LEU A 70 18.38 -6.04 -6.73
C LEU A 70 17.80 -4.66 -6.40
N VAL A 71 16.69 -4.30 -7.06
CA VAL A 71 15.94 -3.07 -6.75
C VAL A 71 15.42 -3.08 -5.31
N LEU A 72 14.91 -4.21 -4.82
CA LEU A 72 14.53 -4.37 -3.41
C LEU A 72 15.71 -4.17 -2.46
N ILE A 73 16.87 -4.78 -2.76
CA ILE A 73 18.07 -4.63 -1.93
C ILE A 73 18.50 -3.17 -1.88
N ILE A 74 18.60 -2.49 -3.02
CA ILE A 74 18.98 -1.07 -3.07
C ILE A 74 18.01 -0.24 -2.23
N GLY A 75 16.69 -0.43 -2.43
CA GLY A 75 15.67 0.25 -1.63
C GLY A 75 15.84 0.04 -0.13
N SER A 76 15.96 -1.22 0.29
CA SER A 76 16.14 -1.56 1.71
C SER A 76 17.44 -1.02 2.30
N PHE A 77 18.52 -0.93 1.52
CA PHE A 77 19.79 -0.36 1.95
C PHE A 77 19.69 1.17 2.14
N LEU A 78 18.97 1.87 1.26
CA LEU A 78 18.69 3.30 1.44
C LEU A 78 17.93 3.54 2.75
N GLY A 79 16.94 2.70 3.07
CA GLY A 79 16.20 2.76 4.34
C GLY A 79 17.07 2.42 5.55
N LEU A 80 17.92 1.39 5.43
CA LEU A 80 18.89 0.99 6.45
C LEU A 80 19.80 2.17 6.82
N VAL A 81 20.39 2.84 5.82
CA VAL A 81 21.27 3.99 6.04
C VAL A 81 20.47 5.18 6.58
N GLY A 82 19.34 5.52 5.97
CA GLY A 82 18.52 6.68 6.34
C GLY A 82 18.07 6.65 7.79
N TYR A 83 17.50 5.53 8.25
CA TYR A 83 17.07 5.37 9.65
C TYR A 83 18.18 4.91 10.60
N GLY A 84 19.13 4.11 10.13
CA GLY A 84 20.21 3.56 10.95
C GLY A 84 21.18 4.62 11.44
N VAL A 85 21.52 5.59 10.60
CA VAL A 85 22.36 6.74 11.01
C VAL A 85 21.61 7.64 12.01
N GLN A 86 20.30 7.84 11.82
CA GLN A 86 19.46 8.56 12.79
C GLN A 86 19.38 7.82 14.13
N PHE A 87 19.29 6.49 14.12
CA PHE A 87 19.34 5.67 15.33
C PHE A 87 20.68 5.83 16.06
N LEU A 88 21.82 5.74 15.35
CA LEU A 88 23.15 5.89 15.95
C LEU A 88 23.36 7.28 16.58
N PHE A 89 22.78 8.31 15.97
CA PHE A 89 22.73 9.65 16.56
C PHE A 89 21.90 9.68 17.85
N LEU A 90 20.70 9.10 17.86
CA LEU A 90 19.85 9.02 19.07
C LEU A 90 20.48 8.16 20.19
N ALA A 91 21.30 7.17 19.81
CA ALA A 91 22.03 6.30 20.73
C ALA A 91 23.33 6.93 21.27
N ASN A 92 23.60 8.21 20.97
CA ASN A 92 24.81 8.94 21.38
C ASN A 92 26.13 8.32 20.88
N HIS A 93 26.09 7.52 19.81
CA HIS A 93 27.29 6.91 19.23
C HIS A 93 27.96 7.76 18.14
N LEU A 94 27.25 8.75 17.56
CA LEU A 94 27.78 9.69 16.58
C LEU A 94 27.77 11.12 17.12
N PHE A 95 28.93 11.79 17.12
CA PHE A 95 29.07 13.16 17.57
C PHE A 95 28.47 14.15 16.55
N SER A 96 27.38 14.81 16.96
CA SER A 96 26.70 15.96 16.35
C SER A 96 26.29 15.86 14.86
N LEU A 97 25.12 15.26 14.58
CA LEU A 97 24.43 15.51 13.30
C LEU A 97 23.79 16.90 13.33
N SER A 98 24.07 17.72 12.32
CA SER A 98 23.31 18.96 12.11
C SER A 98 21.90 18.66 11.59
N TYR A 99 20.98 19.61 11.77
CA TYR A 99 19.61 19.52 11.24
C TYR A 99 19.55 19.09 9.77
N TRP A 100 20.42 19.65 8.91
CA TRP A 100 20.46 19.33 7.49
C TRP A 100 20.88 17.90 7.18
N HIS A 101 21.77 17.32 8.01
CA HIS A 101 22.10 15.90 7.86
C HIS A 101 20.90 15.02 8.17
N VAL A 102 20.16 15.32 9.25
CA VAL A 102 18.93 14.60 9.60
C VAL A 102 17.85 14.79 8.53
N PHE A 103 17.73 16.00 7.97
CA PHE A 103 16.84 16.29 6.86
C PHE A 103 17.15 15.41 5.63
N LEU A 104 18.41 15.36 5.19
CA LEU A 104 18.83 14.54 4.04
C LEU A 104 18.68 13.04 4.31
N LEU A 105 18.98 12.58 5.53
CA LEU A 105 18.74 11.20 5.95
C LEU A 105 17.24 10.87 5.91
N THR A 106 16.38 11.83 6.23
CA THR A 106 14.93 11.65 6.19
C THR A 106 14.40 11.63 4.75
N VAL A 107 14.96 12.44 3.83
CA VAL A 107 14.73 12.33 2.38
C VAL A 107 15.14 10.94 1.88
N LEU A 108 16.30 10.44 2.30
CA LEU A 108 16.81 9.12 1.94
C LEU A 108 15.87 7.99 2.41
N SER A 109 15.45 8.05 3.67
CA SER A 109 14.43 7.16 4.24
C SER A 109 13.12 7.22 3.46
N GLY A 110 12.65 8.41 3.10
CA GLY A 110 11.47 8.61 2.27
C GLY A 110 11.59 7.98 0.89
N ASN A 111 12.77 8.11 0.26
CA ASN A 111 13.04 7.53 -1.04
C ASN A 111 13.02 5.99 -0.99
N SER A 112 13.54 5.38 0.08
CA SER A 112 13.55 3.92 0.24
C SER A 112 12.17 3.28 0.08
N ILE A 113 11.12 3.96 0.55
CA ILE A 113 9.72 3.53 0.45
C ILE A 113 9.30 3.36 -1.02
N CYS A 114 9.73 4.29 -1.89
CA CYS A 114 9.42 4.23 -3.32
C CYS A 114 10.06 3.04 -4.01
N TRP A 115 11.29 2.66 -3.65
CA TRP A 115 11.97 1.51 -4.24
C TRP A 115 11.22 0.21 -3.95
N ILE A 116 10.80 0.01 -2.70
CA ILE A 116 10.03 -1.17 -2.31
C ILE A 116 8.64 -1.15 -2.99
N ASN A 117 7.97 0.00 -3.01
CA ASN A 117 6.67 0.15 -3.69
C ASN A 117 6.74 -0.17 -5.18
N THR A 118 7.76 0.32 -5.88
CA THR A 118 7.96 0.05 -7.31
C THR A 118 8.00 -1.44 -7.60
N VAL A 119 8.74 -2.20 -6.80
CA VAL A 119 8.81 -3.66 -6.97
C VAL A 119 7.46 -4.31 -6.68
N CYS A 120 6.79 -3.93 -5.59
CA CYS A 120 5.46 -4.46 -5.25
C CYS A 120 4.44 -4.20 -6.37
N TYR A 121 4.43 -3.01 -6.95
CA TYR A 121 3.51 -2.66 -8.05
C TYR A 121 3.83 -3.44 -9.31
N ILE A 122 5.10 -3.56 -9.69
CA ILE A 122 5.48 -4.36 -10.87
C ILE A 122 5.06 -5.82 -10.69
N LEU A 123 5.28 -6.40 -9.50
CA LEU A 123 4.87 -7.79 -9.22
C LEU A 123 3.35 -7.96 -9.29
N ALA A 124 2.58 -7.05 -8.68
CA ALA A 124 1.12 -7.11 -8.71
C ALA A 124 0.57 -6.98 -10.14
N ILE A 125 1.06 -6.00 -10.91
CA ILE A 125 0.60 -5.75 -12.29
C ILE A 125 0.97 -6.91 -13.21
N LYS A 126 2.22 -7.40 -13.16
CA LYS A 126 2.70 -8.43 -14.08
C LYS A 126 2.18 -9.82 -13.75
N ASN A 127 2.01 -10.16 -12.46
CA ASN A 127 1.59 -11.51 -12.06
C ASN A 127 0.05 -11.68 -12.02
N PHE A 128 -0.72 -10.59 -11.96
CA PHE A 128 -2.19 -10.58 -11.94
C PHE A 128 -2.79 -9.65 -13.02
N PRO A 129 -2.65 -9.97 -14.31
CA PRO A 129 -3.08 -9.07 -15.39
C PRO A 129 -4.58 -8.76 -15.38
N TYR A 130 -5.43 -9.72 -15.00
CA TYR A 130 -6.89 -9.58 -14.99
C TYR A 130 -7.44 -8.95 -13.69
N ASP A 131 -6.74 -9.16 -12.57
CA ASP A 131 -7.18 -8.77 -11.22
C ASP A 131 -6.18 -7.77 -10.59
N ARG A 132 -5.44 -7.02 -11.43
CA ARG A 132 -4.34 -6.12 -11.00
C ARG A 132 -4.77 -5.08 -9.97
N HIS A 133 -5.98 -4.52 -10.14
CA HIS A 133 -6.51 -3.50 -9.25
C HIS A 133 -6.80 -4.07 -7.85
N PHE A 134 -7.32 -5.30 -7.77
CA PHE A 134 -7.49 -6.01 -6.49
C PHE A 134 -6.15 -6.36 -5.85
N ALA A 135 -5.17 -6.84 -6.62
CA ALA A 135 -3.83 -7.15 -6.12
C ALA A 135 -3.12 -5.92 -5.54
N ILE A 136 -3.15 -4.79 -6.26
CA ILE A 136 -2.54 -3.53 -5.82
C ILE A 136 -3.30 -2.98 -4.60
N GLY A 137 -4.62 -2.89 -4.66
CA GLY A 137 -5.42 -2.34 -3.56
C GLY A 137 -5.31 -3.14 -2.26
N LEU A 138 -5.40 -4.47 -2.37
CA LEU A 138 -5.25 -5.37 -1.22
C LEU A 138 -3.84 -5.26 -0.62
N SER A 139 -2.79 -5.37 -1.43
CA SER A 139 -1.41 -5.28 -0.90
C SER A 139 -1.09 -3.91 -0.31
N THR A 140 -1.48 -2.81 -0.97
CA THR A 140 -1.23 -1.44 -0.47
C THR A 140 -2.03 -1.11 0.79
N SER A 141 -3.17 -1.77 1.03
CA SER A 141 -3.91 -1.59 2.28
C SER A 141 -3.03 -1.86 3.51
N TYR A 142 -2.16 -2.89 3.44
CA TYR A 142 -1.26 -3.29 4.53
C TYR A 142 -0.20 -2.23 4.89
N VAL A 143 0.12 -1.28 4.01
CA VAL A 143 0.93 -0.09 4.38
C VAL A 143 0.25 0.68 5.51
N GLY A 144 -1.08 0.69 5.52
CA GLY A 144 -1.88 1.27 6.58
C GLY A 144 -1.60 0.62 7.94
N LEU A 145 -1.25 -0.67 8.00
CA LEU A 145 -0.99 -1.40 9.26
C LEU A 145 0.46 -1.28 9.76
N SER A 146 1.36 -0.64 9.01
CA SER A 146 2.76 -0.56 9.41
C SER A 146 2.93 -0.02 10.82
N ALA A 147 2.37 1.15 11.15
CA ALA A 147 2.59 1.74 12.47
C ALA A 147 2.10 0.86 13.63
N LYS A 148 1.01 0.11 13.42
CA LYS A 148 0.54 -0.90 14.38
C LYS A 148 1.56 -2.02 14.56
N ILE A 149 2.06 -2.61 13.48
CA ILE A 149 3.05 -3.71 13.53
C ILE A 149 4.32 -3.25 14.26
N TYR A 150 4.84 -2.07 13.94
CA TYR A 150 6.01 -1.51 14.63
C TYR A 150 5.73 -1.26 16.12
N THR A 151 4.55 -0.73 16.46
CA THR A 151 4.15 -0.50 17.85
C THR A 151 4.08 -1.79 18.66
N ASP A 152 3.50 -2.86 18.11
CA ASP A 152 3.39 -4.15 18.80
C ASP A 152 4.77 -4.76 19.08
N ILE A 153 5.73 -4.61 18.16
CA ILE A 153 7.11 -5.07 18.37
C ILE A 153 7.79 -4.23 19.48
N VAL A 154 7.69 -2.90 19.42
CA VAL A 154 8.31 -2.00 20.41
C VAL A 154 7.74 -2.22 21.82
N ASP A 155 6.43 -2.47 21.92
CA ASP A 155 5.77 -2.70 23.20
C ASP A 155 6.24 -3.99 23.89
N VAL A 156 6.56 -5.04 23.11
CA VAL A 156 7.12 -6.31 23.60
C VAL A 156 8.59 -6.18 24.02
N VAL A 157 9.39 -5.43 23.26
CA VAL A 157 10.82 -5.16 23.58
C VAL A 157 10.97 -4.36 24.89
N SER A 158 9.87 -3.97 25.53
CA SER A 158 9.82 -3.44 26.90
C SER A 158 10.59 -2.13 27.08
N ALA A 159 10.61 -1.30 26.04
CA ALA A 159 11.11 0.06 26.12
C ALA A 159 10.20 0.90 27.05
N THR A 160 10.65 1.09 28.29
CA THR A 160 9.93 1.78 29.37
C THR A 160 10.09 3.29 29.32
N SER A 161 11.21 3.80 28.79
CA SER A 161 11.44 5.24 28.63
C SER A 161 11.09 5.74 27.22
N PRO A 162 10.64 7.00 27.06
CA PRO A 162 10.37 7.59 25.74
C PRO A 162 11.58 7.51 24.79
N THR A 163 12.78 7.72 25.32
CA THR A 163 14.03 7.69 24.54
C THR A 163 14.36 6.27 24.04
N GLU A 164 14.22 5.25 24.89
CA GLU A 164 14.42 3.85 24.46
C GLU A 164 13.36 3.41 23.44
N ARG A 165 12.13 3.91 23.56
CA ARG A 165 11.08 3.67 22.55
C ARG A 165 11.44 4.30 21.21
N ALA A 166 11.88 5.56 21.21
CA ALA A 166 12.31 6.25 20.00
C ALA A 166 13.49 5.54 19.31
N LYS A 167 14.48 5.07 20.09
CA LYS A 167 15.58 4.22 19.60
C LYS A 167 15.05 2.93 18.98
N ALA A 168 14.13 2.24 19.66
CA ALA A 168 13.53 1.00 19.17
C ALA A 168 12.77 1.19 17.84
N PHE A 169 12.00 2.28 17.70
CA PHE A 169 11.32 2.60 16.43
C PHE A 169 12.32 2.87 15.30
N LEU A 170 13.40 3.63 15.53
CA LEU A 170 14.39 3.94 14.51
C LEU A 170 15.18 2.69 14.07
N ILE A 171 15.63 1.85 15.00
CA ILE A 171 16.36 0.61 14.65
C ILE A 171 15.44 -0.37 13.93
N LEU A 172 14.16 -0.46 14.30
CA LEU A 172 13.20 -1.29 13.59
C LEU A 172 12.93 -0.76 12.18
N ASN A 173 12.73 0.56 12.00
CA ASN A 173 12.57 1.16 10.68
C ASN A 173 13.80 0.95 9.77
N SER A 174 14.98 0.74 10.37
CA SER A 174 16.22 0.46 9.64
C SER A 174 16.35 -1.04 9.28
N LEU A 175 16.20 -1.94 10.26
CA LEU A 175 16.49 -3.37 10.09
C LEU A 175 15.31 -4.19 9.57
N LEU A 176 14.08 -3.89 9.97
CA LEU A 176 12.91 -4.71 9.63
C LEU A 176 12.63 -4.68 8.11
N PRO A 177 12.68 -3.53 7.41
CA PRO A 177 12.65 -3.47 5.95
C PRO A 177 13.69 -4.34 5.26
N LEU A 178 14.93 -4.31 5.73
CA LEU A 178 16.00 -5.12 5.18
C LEU A 178 15.73 -6.62 5.33
N LEU A 179 15.34 -7.06 6.52
CA LEU A 179 15.06 -8.47 6.81
C LEU A 179 13.90 -9.00 5.94
N VAL A 180 12.79 -8.25 5.86
CA VAL A 180 11.64 -8.67 5.04
C VAL A 180 11.97 -8.62 3.55
N CYS A 181 12.81 -7.67 3.09
CA CYS A 181 13.29 -7.66 1.71
C CYS A 181 14.12 -8.90 1.39
N ILE A 182 15.04 -9.31 2.27
CA ILE A 182 15.86 -10.52 2.09
C ILE A 182 14.97 -11.78 2.04
N VAL A 183 13.98 -11.89 2.93
CA VAL A 183 13.03 -13.02 2.95
C VAL A 183 12.15 -13.06 1.70
N SER A 184 11.69 -11.91 1.23
CA SER A 184 10.82 -11.79 0.05
C SER A 184 11.57 -11.85 -1.29
N MET A 185 12.89 -11.66 -1.27
CA MET A 185 13.75 -11.59 -2.47
C MET A 185 13.60 -12.79 -3.43
N PRO A 186 13.54 -14.06 -2.97
CA PRO A 186 13.39 -15.21 -3.87
C PRO A 186 12.03 -15.22 -4.59
N LEU A 187 11.02 -14.62 -3.96
CA LEU A 187 9.65 -14.54 -4.47
C LEU A 187 9.43 -13.30 -5.36
N ALA A 188 10.35 -12.34 -5.36
CA ALA A 188 10.28 -11.11 -6.15
C ALA A 188 10.68 -11.36 -7.62
N ARG A 189 9.91 -12.19 -8.33
CA ARG A 189 10.14 -12.54 -9.74
C ARG A 189 8.85 -12.48 -10.55
N ASN A 190 8.98 -12.06 -11.81
CA ASN A 190 7.88 -12.08 -12.78
C ASN A 190 7.64 -13.51 -13.26
N ILE A 191 6.36 -13.90 -13.36
CA ILE A 191 5.98 -15.26 -13.76
C ILE A 191 5.59 -15.25 -15.24
N ALA A 192 6.35 -15.98 -16.06
CA ALA A 192 6.19 -15.98 -17.53
C ALA A 192 4.79 -16.43 -18.00
N ASP A 193 4.15 -17.37 -17.30
CA ASP A 193 2.84 -17.91 -17.66
C ASP A 193 1.65 -17.17 -17.01
N ALA A 194 1.86 -16.02 -16.37
CA ALA A 194 0.78 -15.30 -15.68
C ALA A 194 -0.40 -14.92 -16.60
N ARG A 195 -0.15 -14.72 -17.90
CA ARG A 195 -1.17 -14.38 -18.90
C ARG A 195 -2.10 -15.55 -19.27
N LYS A 196 -1.68 -16.80 -19.03
CA LYS A 196 -2.52 -18.00 -19.26
C LYS A 196 -3.48 -18.27 -18.09
N SER A 197 -3.39 -17.47 -17.03
CA SER A 197 -4.18 -17.65 -15.81
C SER A 197 -5.62 -17.18 -15.99
N ARG A 198 -6.59 -17.97 -15.49
CA ARG A 198 -8.00 -17.57 -15.39
C ARG A 198 -8.18 -16.55 -14.25
N LYS A 199 -9.28 -15.78 -14.28
CA LYS A 199 -9.75 -14.93 -13.17
C LYS A 199 -9.75 -15.72 -11.85
N LEU A 200 -9.06 -15.22 -10.82
CA LEU A 200 -8.85 -15.95 -9.57
C LEU A 200 -9.79 -15.48 -8.44
N ALA A 201 -11.10 -15.43 -8.72
CA ALA A 201 -12.09 -14.89 -7.79
C ALA A 201 -12.03 -15.57 -6.39
N GLY A 202 -11.97 -16.90 -6.34
CA GLY A 202 -11.95 -17.63 -5.05
C GLY A 202 -10.76 -17.28 -4.14
N GLY A 203 -9.56 -17.12 -4.73
CA GLY A 203 -8.37 -16.77 -3.95
C GLY A 203 -8.40 -15.32 -3.44
N PHE A 204 -8.89 -14.38 -4.24
CA PHE A 204 -9.07 -12.99 -3.81
C PHE A 204 -10.13 -12.85 -2.71
N PHE A 205 -11.26 -13.57 -2.80
CA PHE A 205 -12.25 -13.62 -1.73
C PHE A 205 -11.63 -14.05 -0.39
N ASN A 206 -10.84 -15.13 -0.39
CA ASN A 206 -10.15 -15.61 0.81
C ASN A 206 -9.19 -14.54 1.36
N LEU A 207 -8.40 -13.90 0.50
CA LEU A 207 -7.48 -12.85 0.92
C LEU A 207 -8.21 -11.62 1.47
N PHE A 208 -9.33 -11.21 0.88
CA PHE A 208 -10.15 -10.12 1.41
C PHE A 208 -10.69 -10.46 2.79
N MET A 209 -11.21 -11.67 3.01
CA MET A 209 -11.68 -12.09 4.33
C MET A 209 -10.57 -12.08 5.39
N ILE A 210 -9.39 -12.63 5.08
CA ILE A 210 -8.22 -12.58 5.97
C ILE A 210 -7.83 -11.12 6.28
N THR A 211 -7.85 -10.27 5.25
CA THR A 211 -7.47 -8.86 5.36
C THR A 211 -8.47 -8.08 6.23
N ILE A 212 -9.78 -8.32 6.09
CA ILE A 212 -10.83 -7.75 6.96
C ILE A 212 -10.62 -8.17 8.42
N VAL A 213 -10.41 -9.47 8.68
CA VAL A 213 -10.15 -9.98 10.03
C VAL A 213 -8.89 -9.34 10.62
N THR A 214 -7.84 -9.18 9.81
CA THR A 214 -6.59 -8.53 10.22
C THR A 214 -6.81 -7.07 10.63
N GLY A 215 -7.59 -6.31 9.85
CA GLY A 215 -7.95 -4.94 10.17
C GLY A 215 -8.73 -4.81 11.47
N PHE A 216 -9.76 -5.65 11.67
CA PHE A 216 -10.55 -5.63 12.90
C PHE A 216 -9.72 -6.03 14.12
N PHE A 217 -8.88 -7.05 14.00
CA PHE A 217 -7.95 -7.44 15.06
C PHE A 217 -6.98 -6.30 15.42
N ALA A 218 -6.44 -5.59 14.42
CA ALA A 218 -5.57 -4.44 14.65
C ALA A 218 -6.28 -3.30 15.41
N VAL A 219 -7.55 -3.02 15.09
CA VAL A 219 -8.35 -2.04 15.83
C VAL A 219 -8.58 -2.50 17.27
N ILE A 220 -9.12 -3.71 17.47
CA ILE A 220 -9.47 -4.24 18.80
C ILE A 220 -8.24 -4.28 19.70
N SER A 221 -7.14 -4.88 19.22
CA SER A 221 -5.89 -5.01 19.97
C SER A 221 -5.22 -3.68 20.31
N SER A 222 -5.56 -2.58 19.62
CA SER A 222 -5.05 -1.25 19.94
C SER A 222 -5.77 -0.58 21.13
N PHE A 223 -7.01 -0.98 21.41
CA PHE A 223 -7.80 -0.46 22.53
C PHE A 223 -7.77 -1.37 23.76
N THR A 224 -7.75 -2.68 23.54
CA THR A 224 -7.79 -3.64 24.65
C THR A 224 -6.42 -3.74 25.30
N LEU A 225 -6.37 -3.45 26.60
CA LEU A 225 -5.28 -3.86 27.49
C LEU A 225 -5.39 -5.38 27.69
N LEU A 226 -5.12 -6.18 26.64
CA LEU A 226 -4.92 -7.61 26.83
C LEU A 226 -3.78 -7.72 27.85
N GLY A 227 -3.99 -8.44 28.96
CA GLY A 227 -3.06 -8.47 30.10
C GLY A 227 -1.62 -8.91 29.78
N SER A 228 -1.33 -9.27 28.53
CA SER A 228 0.00 -9.53 27.98
C SER A 228 0.25 -8.70 26.71
N ARG A 229 1.39 -8.00 26.66
CA ARG A 229 1.87 -7.26 25.47
C ARG A 229 2.27 -8.19 24.31
N VAL A 230 2.51 -9.46 24.60
CA VAL A 230 2.94 -10.47 23.61
C VAL A 230 1.76 -10.93 22.74
N LEU A 231 0.55 -10.96 23.30
CA LEU A 231 -0.62 -11.52 22.62
C LEU A 231 -1.04 -10.72 21.37
N PRO A 232 -1.09 -9.36 21.38
CA PRO A 232 -1.27 -8.57 20.17
C PRO A 232 -0.25 -8.89 19.07
N LEU A 233 1.04 -8.95 19.44
CA LEU A 233 2.12 -9.22 18.49
C LEU A 233 1.98 -10.62 17.87
N VAL A 234 1.74 -11.65 18.68
CA VAL A 234 1.54 -13.02 18.20
C VAL A 234 0.34 -13.09 17.27
N GLY A 235 -0.78 -12.45 17.63
CA GLY A 235 -1.97 -12.39 16.78
C GLY A 235 -1.69 -11.71 15.44
N MET A 236 -0.98 -10.57 15.44
CA MET A 236 -0.59 -9.88 14.21
C MET A 236 0.32 -10.74 13.33
N VAL A 237 1.31 -11.42 13.90
CA VAL A 237 2.22 -12.31 13.15
C VAL A 237 1.44 -13.48 12.54
N VAL A 238 0.54 -14.12 13.30
CA VAL A 238 -0.31 -15.21 12.80
C VAL A 238 -1.18 -14.73 11.63
N LEU A 239 -1.78 -13.54 11.75
CA LEU A 239 -2.64 -12.97 10.72
C LEU A 239 -1.86 -12.55 9.46
N LEU A 240 -0.61 -12.08 9.60
CA LEU A 240 0.27 -11.81 8.45
C LEU A 240 0.74 -13.09 7.75
N LEU A 241 0.77 -14.23 8.43
CA LEU A 241 1.08 -15.54 7.85
C LEU A 241 -0.16 -16.23 7.27
N ALA A 242 -1.37 -15.88 7.70
CA ALA A 242 -2.62 -16.48 7.24
C ALA A 242 -2.83 -16.46 5.71
N PRO A 243 -2.40 -15.43 4.94
CA PRO A 243 -2.45 -15.44 3.48
C PRO A 243 -1.75 -16.65 2.82
N LEU A 244 -0.79 -17.32 3.49
CA LEU A 244 -0.16 -18.55 3.01
C LEU A 244 -1.14 -19.72 2.86
N MET A 245 -2.32 -19.65 3.47
CA MET A 245 -3.36 -20.66 3.29
C MET A 245 -3.93 -20.64 1.87
N THR A 246 -3.94 -19.49 1.18
CA THR A 246 -4.48 -19.36 -0.18
C THR A 246 -3.78 -20.27 -1.20
N PRO A 247 -2.44 -20.25 -1.37
CA PRO A 247 -1.77 -21.16 -2.30
C PRO A 247 -1.94 -22.64 -1.94
N LEU A 248 -2.11 -22.97 -0.65
CA LEU A 248 -2.35 -24.34 -0.20
C LEU A 248 -3.74 -24.83 -0.63
N VAL A 249 -4.78 -24.02 -0.39
CA VAL A 249 -6.16 -24.32 -0.77
C VAL A 249 -6.28 -24.51 -2.28
N GLU A 250 -5.68 -23.61 -3.07
CA GLU A 250 -5.73 -23.75 -4.53
C GLU A 250 -4.98 -24.97 -5.05
N LYS A 251 -3.80 -25.27 -4.50
CA LYS A 251 -3.04 -26.46 -4.90
C LYS A 251 -3.80 -27.76 -4.59
N VAL A 252 -4.53 -27.79 -3.47
CA VAL A 252 -5.40 -28.92 -3.11
C VAL A 252 -6.60 -29.00 -4.05
N GLY A 253 -7.25 -27.88 -4.35
CA GLY A 253 -8.37 -27.80 -5.30
C GLY A 253 -8.00 -28.27 -6.70
N GLU A 254 -6.85 -27.83 -7.24
CA GLU A 254 -6.35 -28.28 -8.54
C GLU A 254 -6.10 -29.79 -8.57
N LYS A 255 -5.55 -30.36 -7.48
CA LYS A 255 -5.28 -31.81 -7.38
C LYS A 255 -6.57 -32.63 -7.31
N LEU A 256 -7.59 -32.14 -6.60
CA LEU A 256 -8.91 -32.74 -6.54
C LEU A 256 -9.61 -32.69 -7.91
N GLN A 257 -9.57 -31.55 -8.59
CA GLN A 257 -10.19 -31.38 -9.90
C GLN A 257 -9.53 -32.28 -10.96
N LYS A 258 -8.20 -32.40 -10.95
CA LYS A 258 -7.48 -33.35 -11.83
C LYS A 258 -7.89 -34.80 -11.57
N ARG A 259 -8.08 -35.19 -10.31
CA ARG A 259 -8.55 -36.56 -9.96
C ARG A 259 -9.99 -36.81 -10.41
N CYS A 260 -10.88 -35.83 -10.30
CA CYS A 260 -12.25 -35.95 -10.81
C CYS A 260 -12.29 -36.01 -12.34
N LEU A 261 -11.49 -35.19 -13.03
CA LEU A 261 -11.43 -35.20 -14.50
C LEU A 261 -10.94 -36.55 -15.04
N ILE A 262 -9.91 -37.13 -14.42
CA ILE A 262 -9.41 -38.47 -14.78
C ILE A 262 -10.49 -39.54 -14.57
N ARG A 263 -11.27 -39.45 -13.47
CA ARG A 263 -12.34 -40.41 -13.19
C ARG A 263 -13.51 -40.33 -14.19
N VAL A 264 -13.84 -39.12 -14.68
CA VAL A 264 -14.89 -38.93 -15.70
C VAL A 264 -14.43 -39.37 -17.10
N CYS A 265 -13.13 -39.24 -17.42
CA CYS A 265 -12.58 -39.77 -18.67
C CYS A 265 -12.50 -41.31 -18.71
N ASP A 266 -12.27 -41.96 -17.56
CA ASP A 266 -12.25 -43.43 -17.47
C ASP A 266 -13.67 -44.04 -17.60
N GLU A 267 -14.72 -43.34 -17.15
CA GLU A 267 -16.11 -43.81 -17.31
C GLU A 267 -16.68 -43.56 -18.73
N GLY A 268 -16.01 -42.77 -19.57
CA GLY A 268 -16.45 -42.43 -20.92
C GLY A 268 -15.94 -43.35 -22.04
N PHE A 269 -15.04 -44.30 -21.76
CA PHE A 269 -14.43 -45.15 -22.79
C PHE A 269 -15.24 -46.45 -23.02
N GLY A 270 -16.50 -46.27 -23.42
CA GLY A 270 -17.45 -47.36 -23.62
C GLY A 270 -18.55 -47.04 -24.64
N SER A 271 -18.22 -46.58 -25.84
CA SER A 271 -18.98 -46.87 -27.09
C SER A 271 -18.53 -46.02 -28.30
N SER A 272 -18.29 -46.75 -29.39
CA SER A 272 -18.33 -46.39 -30.82
C SER A 272 -17.27 -45.46 -31.44
N SER A 273 -16.51 -46.10 -32.33
CA SER A 273 -15.65 -45.61 -33.39
C SER A 273 -16.39 -45.02 -34.61
N GLY A 274 -15.85 -43.91 -35.15
CA GLY A 274 -15.71 -43.64 -36.59
C GLY A 274 -16.75 -42.73 -37.28
N LEU A 275 -16.35 -41.52 -37.71
CA LEU A 275 -16.16 -41.12 -39.12
C LEU A 275 -15.61 -39.67 -39.23
N SER A 276 -14.87 -39.44 -40.32
CA SER A 276 -13.93 -38.36 -40.70
C SER A 276 -14.50 -37.03 -41.19
N GLY A 277 -13.61 -36.01 -41.22
CA GLY A 277 -13.68 -34.75 -42.00
C GLY A 277 -14.13 -33.56 -41.15
N MET A 278 -13.58 -32.35 -41.18
CA MET A 278 -12.83 -31.61 -42.19
C MET A 278 -12.34 -30.31 -41.51
N GLU A 279 -11.23 -29.75 -41.99
CA GLU A 279 -10.75 -28.37 -41.80
C GLU A 279 -10.10 -27.94 -40.46
N SER A 280 -8.77 -27.92 -40.53
CA SER A 280 -7.89 -26.95 -39.86
C SER A 280 -8.34 -25.52 -40.19
N GLY A 281 -9.26 -24.99 -39.39
CA GLY A 281 -9.56 -23.56 -39.36
C GLY A 281 -8.54 -22.85 -38.49
N GLU A 282 -7.64 -22.09 -39.12
CA GLU A 282 -6.93 -20.99 -38.49
C GLU A 282 -7.95 -20.13 -37.72
N ILE A 283 -7.95 -20.23 -36.39
CA ILE A 283 -8.61 -19.23 -35.56
C ILE A 283 -7.71 -18.01 -35.67
N LYS A 284 -8.06 -17.13 -36.62
CA LYS A 284 -7.54 -15.77 -36.73
C LYS A 284 -7.44 -15.20 -35.34
N ASP A 285 -6.23 -14.75 -35.01
CA ASP A 285 -5.93 -13.86 -33.91
C ASP A 285 -6.99 -12.76 -33.88
N GLN A 286 -7.99 -12.96 -33.04
CA GLN A 286 -8.88 -11.88 -32.67
C GLN A 286 -8.06 -11.08 -31.67
N GLU A 287 -7.28 -10.14 -32.22
CA GLU A 287 -6.81 -8.96 -31.54
C GLU A 287 -8.00 -8.38 -30.79
N PHE A 288 -8.16 -8.82 -29.55
CA PHE A 288 -8.98 -8.11 -28.60
C PHE A 288 -8.19 -6.85 -28.35
N CYS A 289 -8.58 -5.77 -29.05
CA CYS A 289 -8.22 -4.41 -28.76
C CYS A 289 -8.15 -4.28 -27.24
N GLY A 290 -6.93 -4.31 -26.71
CA GLY A 290 -6.68 -3.66 -25.45
C GLY A 290 -7.29 -2.28 -25.62
N LEU A 291 -8.05 -1.83 -24.63
CA LEU A 291 -8.31 -0.42 -24.48
C LEU A 291 -6.93 0.25 -24.30
N GLU A 292 -6.24 0.49 -25.42
CA GLU A 292 -5.27 1.56 -25.60
C GLU A 292 -6.11 2.82 -25.42
N GLY A 293 -6.19 3.27 -24.18
CA GLY A 293 -6.70 4.60 -23.96
C GLY A 293 -5.70 5.58 -24.56
N GLU A 294 -6.22 6.55 -25.32
CA GLU A 294 -5.45 7.58 -25.98
C GLU A 294 -4.37 8.15 -25.04
N GLU A 295 -3.14 8.19 -25.54
CA GLU A 295 -1.99 8.70 -24.81
C GLU A 295 -2.15 10.21 -24.57
N ILE A 296 -2.59 10.58 -23.37
CA ILE A 296 -2.69 12.00 -22.99
C ILE A 296 -1.31 12.47 -22.54
N GLY A 297 -0.58 13.15 -23.43
CA GLY A 297 0.69 13.78 -23.10
C GLY A 297 0.57 14.73 -21.89
N ALA A 298 1.62 14.84 -21.07
CA ALA A 298 1.57 15.54 -19.78
C ALA A 298 1.01 16.98 -19.86
N MET A 299 1.34 17.70 -20.93
CA MET A 299 0.83 19.07 -21.14
C MET A 299 -0.67 19.11 -21.48
N SER A 300 -1.19 18.07 -22.12
CA SER A 300 -2.63 17.92 -22.41
C SER A 300 -3.41 17.62 -21.14
N MET A 301 -2.82 16.87 -20.21
CA MET A 301 -3.42 16.56 -18.91
C MET A 301 -3.57 17.79 -18.02
N VAL A 302 -2.51 18.60 -17.87
CA VAL A 302 -2.53 19.78 -16.99
C VAL A 302 -3.47 20.88 -17.52
N ARG A 303 -3.84 20.84 -18.81
CA ARG A 303 -4.84 21.75 -19.38
C ARG A 303 -6.29 21.38 -19.04
N ARG A 304 -6.54 20.17 -18.54
CA ARG A 304 -7.88 19.68 -18.20
C ARG A 304 -8.31 20.18 -16.83
N VAL A 305 -9.57 20.59 -16.70
CA VAL A 305 -10.14 21.06 -15.42
C VAL A 305 -10.26 19.89 -14.44
N GLU A 306 -10.54 18.70 -14.96
CA GLU A 306 -10.63 17.44 -14.22
C GLU A 306 -9.34 17.13 -13.45
N PHE A 307 -8.19 17.42 -14.06
CA PHE A 307 -6.89 17.25 -13.43
C PHE A 307 -6.74 18.18 -12.22
N TRP A 308 -7.06 19.46 -12.37
CA TRP A 308 -6.94 20.43 -11.27
C TRP A 308 -7.94 20.15 -10.15
N LEU A 309 -9.17 19.74 -10.48
CA LEU A 309 -10.15 19.35 -9.47
C LEU A 309 -9.66 18.16 -8.65
N TYR A 310 -9.12 17.13 -9.32
CA TYR A 310 -8.50 16.00 -8.64
C TYR A 310 -7.29 16.43 -7.80
N PHE A 311 -6.42 17.26 -8.36
CA PHE A 311 -5.22 17.77 -7.70
C PHE A 311 -5.59 18.53 -6.41
N PHE A 312 -6.54 19.45 -6.45
CA PHE A 312 -6.94 20.21 -5.26
C PHE A 312 -7.71 19.36 -4.23
N VAL A 313 -8.55 18.42 -4.66
CA VAL A 313 -9.22 17.48 -3.73
C VAL A 313 -8.20 16.61 -3.01
N TYR A 314 -7.20 16.10 -3.74
CA TYR A 314 -6.14 15.29 -3.14
C TYR A 314 -5.24 16.13 -2.22
N LEU A 315 -4.90 17.36 -2.62
CA LEU A 315 -4.13 18.31 -1.82
C LEU A 315 -4.87 18.60 -0.51
N LEU A 316 -6.10 19.09 -0.57
CA LEU A 316 -6.85 19.54 0.61
C LEU A 316 -7.35 18.38 1.49
N GLY A 317 -7.59 17.20 0.91
CA GLY A 317 -8.05 16.03 1.65
C GLY A 317 -6.91 15.19 2.20
N ALA A 318 -6.22 14.46 1.32
CA ALA A 318 -5.27 13.41 1.72
C ALA A 318 -4.03 13.99 2.42
N THR A 319 -3.50 15.12 1.94
CA THR A 319 -2.27 15.68 2.54
C THR A 319 -2.54 16.37 3.88
N LEU A 320 -3.74 16.93 4.09
CA LEU A 320 -4.15 17.45 5.39
C LEU A 320 -4.23 16.32 6.43
N GLY A 321 -4.85 15.19 6.06
CA GLY A 321 -4.89 13.99 6.90
C GLY A 321 -3.48 13.46 7.24
N LEU A 322 -2.58 13.46 6.25
CA LEU A 322 -1.17 13.09 6.44
C LEU A 322 -0.45 14.02 7.42
N VAL A 323 -0.63 15.34 7.32
CA VAL A 323 -0.04 16.31 8.25
C VAL A 323 -0.60 16.13 9.66
N TYR A 324 -1.90 15.85 9.80
CA TYR A 324 -2.49 15.50 11.10
C TYR A 324 -1.88 14.21 11.68
N LEU A 325 -1.62 13.17 10.86
CA LEU A 325 -0.89 11.98 11.32
C LEU A 325 0.53 12.30 11.73
N ASN A 326 1.27 13.08 10.95
CA ASN A 326 2.67 13.40 11.22
C ASN A 326 2.83 14.16 12.55
N ASN A 327 1.85 15.01 12.89
CA ASN A 327 1.83 15.79 14.13
C ASN A 327 1.12 15.10 15.31
N LEU A 328 0.62 13.88 15.11
CA LEU A 328 -0.23 13.18 16.09
C LEU A 328 0.46 12.97 17.44
N GLY A 329 1.77 12.75 17.42
CA GLY A 329 2.60 12.61 18.62
C GLY A 329 2.62 13.90 19.43
N GLN A 330 2.82 15.04 18.77
CA GLN A 330 2.85 16.36 19.40
C GLN A 330 1.45 16.78 19.90
N ILE A 331 0.39 16.47 19.15
CA ILE A 331 -1.01 16.73 19.55
C ILE A 331 -1.40 15.92 20.77
N ALA A 332 -0.96 14.66 20.85
CA ALA A 332 -1.22 13.83 22.02
C ALA A 332 -0.42 14.33 23.24
N GLU A 333 0.85 14.70 23.07
CA GLU A 333 1.70 15.24 24.14
C GLU A 333 1.14 16.55 24.71
N SER A 334 0.66 17.47 23.86
CA SER A 334 0.07 18.74 24.30
C SER A 334 -1.22 18.58 25.12
N ARG A 335 -1.94 17.47 24.91
CA ARG A 335 -3.14 17.11 25.69
C ARG A 335 -2.85 16.23 26.90
N GLY A 336 -1.58 16.01 27.24
CA GLY A 336 -1.17 15.15 28.36
C GLY A 336 -1.45 13.65 28.14
N CYS A 337 -1.66 13.21 26.88
CA CYS A 337 -1.91 11.81 26.56
C CYS A 337 -0.60 11.00 26.49
N LEU A 338 -0.35 10.17 27.50
CA LEU A 338 0.85 9.32 27.57
C LEU A 338 0.84 8.12 26.58
N ARG A 339 -0.28 7.84 25.88
CA ARG A 339 -0.44 6.70 24.97
C ARG A 339 -0.37 7.07 23.49
N THR A 340 0.67 7.79 23.11
CA THR A 340 0.90 8.22 21.70
C THR A 340 0.87 7.03 20.73
N SER A 341 1.54 5.93 21.06
CA SER A 341 1.64 4.75 20.18
C SER A 341 0.30 4.03 19.95
N SER A 342 -0.59 3.99 20.95
CA SER A 342 -1.94 3.42 20.77
C SER A 342 -2.78 4.28 19.82
N LEU A 343 -2.65 5.60 19.90
CA LEU A 343 -3.37 6.54 19.05
C LEU A 343 -2.86 6.47 17.59
N VAL A 344 -1.54 6.37 17.42
CA VAL A 344 -0.90 6.10 16.12
C VAL A 344 -1.37 4.75 15.54
N SER A 345 -1.47 3.71 16.38
CA SER A 345 -1.94 2.38 15.99
C SER A 345 -3.39 2.38 15.49
N VAL A 346 -4.28 3.10 16.18
CA VAL A 346 -5.69 3.25 15.76
C VAL A 346 -5.78 4.03 14.45
N ALA A 347 -5.06 5.14 14.33
CA ALA A 347 -5.02 5.95 13.12
C ALA A 347 -4.47 5.14 11.91
N SER A 348 -3.48 4.29 12.16
CA SER A 348 -2.93 3.30 11.23
C SER A 348 -3.99 2.29 10.79
N ALA A 349 -4.72 1.67 11.71
CA ALA A 349 -5.78 0.72 11.37
C ALA A 349 -6.91 1.35 10.53
N PHE A 350 -7.28 2.60 10.79
CA PHE A 350 -8.22 3.31 9.92
C PHE A 350 -7.62 3.67 8.56
N GLY A 351 -6.33 4.00 8.50
CA GLY A 351 -5.60 4.18 7.24
C GLY A 351 -5.51 2.88 6.41
N PHE A 352 -5.55 1.71 7.07
CA PHE A 352 -5.68 0.42 6.40
C PHE A 352 -7.06 0.25 5.76
N PHE A 353 -8.14 0.45 6.53
CA PHE A 353 -9.50 0.32 6.00
C PHE A 353 -9.81 1.35 4.90
N GLY A 354 -9.33 2.58 5.03
CA GLY A 354 -9.52 3.61 4.00
C GLY A 354 -8.84 3.29 2.67
N ARG A 355 -7.82 2.42 2.67
CA ARG A 355 -7.20 1.88 1.45
C ARG A 355 -7.86 0.59 0.95
N LEU A 356 -8.37 -0.24 1.86
CA LEU A 356 -9.01 -1.52 1.54
C LEU A 356 -10.41 -1.33 0.92
N LEU A 357 -11.19 -0.40 1.48
CA LEU A 357 -12.62 -0.27 1.23
C LEU A 357 -12.99 -0.05 -0.25
N PRO A 358 -12.31 0.81 -1.03
CA PRO A 358 -12.63 0.99 -2.45
C PRO A 358 -12.57 -0.32 -3.25
N CYS A 359 -11.48 -1.08 -3.08
CA CYS A 359 -11.30 -2.34 -3.80
C CYS A 359 -12.21 -3.45 -3.30
N LEU A 360 -12.51 -3.46 -2.01
CA LEU A 360 -13.45 -4.40 -1.40
C LEU A 360 -14.87 -4.20 -1.94
N LEU A 361 -15.34 -2.95 -1.99
CA LEU A 361 -16.65 -2.62 -2.53
C LEU A 361 -16.75 -3.00 -4.00
N ASP A 362 -15.75 -2.66 -4.81
CA ASP A 362 -15.73 -2.99 -6.23
C ASP A 362 -15.73 -4.52 -6.47
N TYR A 363 -15.00 -5.28 -5.65
CA TYR A 363 -14.97 -6.75 -5.72
C TYR A 363 -16.34 -7.37 -5.46
N PHE A 364 -17.02 -6.95 -4.39
CA PHE A 364 -18.32 -7.51 -4.00
C PHE A 364 -19.45 -7.02 -4.91
N SER A 365 -19.45 -5.75 -5.32
CA SER A 365 -20.43 -5.23 -6.28
C SER A 365 -20.32 -5.89 -7.65
N SER A 366 -19.12 -6.29 -8.07
CA SER A 366 -18.91 -7.01 -9.33
C SER A 366 -19.33 -8.48 -9.28
N SER A 367 -19.49 -9.07 -8.08
CA SER A 367 -19.87 -10.47 -7.90
C SER A 367 -21.38 -10.70 -7.87
N ASP A 368 -22.18 -9.66 -7.61
CA ASP A 368 -23.63 -9.73 -7.40
C ASP A 368 -24.46 -9.46 -8.67
N GLY A 369 -23.82 -9.38 -9.84
CA GLY A 369 -24.45 -8.95 -11.09
C GLY A 369 -25.35 -9.99 -11.76
N GLY A 370 -26.59 -10.11 -11.29
CA GLY A 370 -27.75 -10.22 -12.18
C GLY A 370 -27.97 -8.88 -12.91
N ASP A 371 -28.36 -8.95 -14.17
CA ASP A 371 -28.58 -7.84 -15.09
C ASP A 371 -29.73 -6.93 -14.61
N ASP A 372 -29.44 -5.68 -14.20
CA ASP A 372 -30.33 -4.50 -14.36
C ASP A 372 -29.78 -3.20 -13.72
N GLY A 373 -29.71 -2.13 -14.53
CA GLY A 373 -29.91 -0.73 -14.08
C GLY A 373 -28.77 0.00 -13.34
N PRO A 374 -28.77 1.36 -13.31
CA PRO A 374 -27.54 2.16 -13.28
C PRO A 374 -26.80 2.12 -11.93
N ASN A 375 -25.70 1.37 -11.95
CA ASN A 375 -24.48 1.47 -11.14
C ASN A 375 -24.47 2.57 -10.05
N VAL A 376 -24.86 2.19 -8.84
CA VAL A 376 -24.37 2.84 -7.61
C VAL A 376 -22.95 2.34 -7.37
N ARG A 377 -21.99 2.83 -8.16
CA ARG A 377 -20.57 2.69 -7.85
C ARG A 377 -20.21 3.77 -6.84
N SER A 378 -20.21 3.40 -5.56
CA SER A 378 -19.77 4.27 -4.48
C SER A 378 -18.27 4.53 -4.64
N VAL A 379 -17.93 5.75 -5.02
CA VAL A 379 -16.56 6.22 -5.11
C VAL A 379 -16.15 6.73 -3.73
N LEU A 380 -15.26 6.01 -3.07
CA LEU A 380 -14.36 6.59 -2.07
C LEU A 380 -13.01 6.86 -2.74
N PRO A 381 -12.42 8.06 -2.62
CA PRO A 381 -11.11 8.31 -3.17
C PRO A 381 -10.08 7.36 -2.53
N ALA A 382 -9.30 6.70 -3.38
CA ALA A 382 -8.09 5.96 -3.01
C ALA A 382 -7.04 6.96 -2.49
N GLY A 383 -7.22 7.37 -1.24
CA GLY A 383 -6.40 8.35 -0.51
C GLY A 383 -6.77 8.38 0.97
N GLY A 384 -7.39 7.31 1.50
CA GLY A 384 -7.93 7.25 2.85
C GLY A 384 -6.90 6.84 3.89
N GLN A 385 -5.86 7.65 4.10
CA GLN A 385 -5.26 7.75 5.42
C GLN A 385 -6.17 8.67 6.25
N GLN A 386 -7.28 8.13 6.80
CA GLN A 386 -7.87 8.48 8.11
C GLN A 386 -9.36 8.17 8.25
N ALA A 387 -9.67 7.87 9.52
CA ALA A 387 -10.96 7.61 10.12
C ALA A 387 -11.83 8.85 10.24
N GLY A 388 -13.14 8.59 10.24
CA GLY A 388 -14.17 9.27 11.02
C GLY A 388 -13.76 10.51 11.80
N VAL A 389 -13.84 11.67 11.16
CA VAL A 389 -14.57 12.85 11.63
C VAL A 389 -14.95 13.62 10.36
N GLY A 390 -16.22 13.59 9.98
CA GLY A 390 -16.70 14.22 8.75
C GLY A 390 -18.18 13.94 8.57
N THR A 391 -18.97 14.70 9.33
CA THR A 391 -20.43 14.73 9.39
C THR A 391 -21.12 14.55 8.03
N LEU A 392 -22.21 13.77 8.02
CA LEU A 392 -23.20 13.71 6.95
C LEU A 392 -23.49 15.11 6.38
N TYR A 393 -23.25 15.31 5.09
CA TYR A 393 -24.05 16.24 4.31
C TYR A 393 -24.93 15.43 3.36
N GLN A 394 -26.12 15.10 3.84
CA GLN A 394 -27.26 14.87 2.98
C GLN A 394 -27.55 16.18 2.25
N TYR A 395 -27.36 16.22 0.93
CA TYR A 395 -28.08 17.18 0.10
C TYR A 395 -28.56 16.56 -1.22
N SER A 396 -29.73 17.04 -1.59
CA SER A 396 -30.78 16.42 -2.37
C SER A 396 -30.59 16.44 -3.88
N ARG A 397 -31.02 15.34 -4.51
CA ARG A 397 -31.95 15.28 -5.65
C ARG A 397 -31.75 16.34 -6.75
N ASP A 398 -30.69 16.22 -7.55
CA ASP A 398 -30.69 16.83 -8.89
C ASP A 398 -30.02 15.92 -9.93
N ARG A 399 -30.82 15.49 -10.93
CA ARG A 399 -30.42 14.50 -11.96
C ARG A 399 -29.37 15.03 -12.94
N ARG A 400 -29.01 16.32 -12.89
CA ARG A 400 -27.90 16.87 -13.69
C ARG A 400 -26.52 16.64 -13.07
N VAL A 401 -26.42 16.62 -11.74
CA VAL A 401 -25.16 16.32 -11.03
C VAL A 401 -24.82 14.83 -11.13
N HIS A 402 -25.82 13.96 -11.26
CA HIS A 402 -25.62 12.54 -11.53
C HIS A 402 -24.89 12.25 -12.84
N ARG A 403 -24.97 13.12 -13.86
CA ARG A 403 -24.24 12.94 -15.11
C ARG A 403 -22.76 13.36 -15.01
N CYS A 404 -22.45 14.33 -14.15
CA CYS A 404 -21.07 14.68 -13.80
C CYS A 404 -20.43 13.66 -12.83
N ASN A 405 -21.22 13.04 -11.94
CA ASN A 405 -20.77 11.94 -11.08
C ASN A 405 -20.67 10.59 -11.82
N HIS A 406 -21.33 10.41 -12.96
CA HIS A 406 -21.17 9.23 -13.82
C HIS A 406 -19.90 9.31 -14.70
N PHE A 407 -19.32 10.51 -14.85
CA PHE A 407 -18.16 10.77 -15.70
C PHE A 407 -16.84 10.85 -14.92
N HIS A 408 -16.88 10.75 -13.60
CA HIS A 408 -15.69 10.81 -12.76
C HIS A 408 -15.56 9.54 -11.91
N ILE A 409 -14.38 8.94 -11.99
CA ILE A 409 -13.99 7.61 -11.51
C ILE A 409 -14.47 6.46 -12.42
N ARG A 410 -14.18 6.63 -13.71
CA ARG A 410 -13.77 5.54 -14.60
C ARG A 410 -12.29 5.72 -14.96
N LEU A 411 -11.48 5.89 -13.92
CA LEU A 411 -10.03 5.70 -14.00
C LEU A 411 -9.70 4.67 -12.94
N ASP A 412 -10.13 3.46 -13.29
CA ASP A 412 -9.49 2.24 -12.88
C ASP A 412 -7.97 2.39 -12.94
N ASN A 413 -7.30 1.52 -12.20
CA ASN A 413 -5.96 1.01 -12.51
C ASN A 413 -5.87 0.33 -13.91
N ASP A 414 -6.72 0.74 -14.85
CA ASP A 414 -6.62 0.44 -16.25
C ASP A 414 -5.66 1.44 -16.88
N GLY A 415 -4.68 0.91 -17.59
CA GLY A 415 -3.69 1.68 -18.35
C GLY A 415 -4.29 2.44 -19.54
N THR A 416 -5.47 3.04 -19.37
CA THR A 416 -6.23 3.80 -20.37
C THR A 416 -6.00 5.31 -20.30
N VAL A 417 -5.18 5.81 -19.37
CA VAL A 417 -4.74 7.23 -19.36
C VAL A 417 -3.23 7.37 -19.48
N TRP A 418 -2.49 6.27 -19.42
CA TRP A 418 -1.06 6.35 -19.19
C TRP A 418 -0.30 5.40 -20.10
N GLY A 419 0.02 5.89 -21.29
CA GLY A 419 1.04 5.33 -22.18
C GLY A 419 2.46 5.53 -21.64
N GLU A 420 3.47 5.47 -22.51
CA GLU A 420 4.90 5.43 -22.14
C GLU A 420 5.40 6.59 -21.26
N GLU A 421 4.67 7.72 -21.19
CA GLU A 421 4.92 8.85 -20.26
C GLU A 421 4.34 8.68 -18.83
N PHE A 422 3.83 7.51 -18.45
CA PHE A 422 3.27 7.24 -17.10
C PHE A 422 4.15 7.76 -15.95
N ARG A 423 5.48 7.71 -16.12
CA ARG A 423 6.46 8.15 -15.11
C ARG A 423 6.41 9.65 -14.83
N VAL A 424 6.29 10.49 -15.86
CA VAL A 424 6.29 11.96 -15.72
C VAL A 424 4.97 12.41 -15.08
N ASN A 425 3.90 11.84 -15.59
CA ASN A 425 2.53 12.07 -15.23
C ASN A 425 2.20 11.65 -13.77
N HIS A 426 2.66 10.47 -13.36
CA HIS A 426 2.55 10.01 -11.97
C HIS A 426 3.36 10.89 -11.00
N ASN A 427 4.57 11.34 -11.39
CA ASN A 427 5.38 12.23 -10.56
C ASN A 427 4.71 13.59 -10.31
N ILE A 428 4.04 14.16 -11.31
CA ILE A 428 3.31 15.43 -11.16
C ILE A 428 2.20 15.25 -10.12
N LEU A 429 1.46 14.14 -10.16
CA LEU A 429 0.42 13.87 -9.18
C LEU A 429 0.99 13.58 -7.78
N VAL A 430 2.06 12.80 -7.69
CA VAL A 430 2.75 12.47 -6.43
C VAL A 430 3.36 13.70 -5.77
N SER A 431 3.74 14.73 -6.56
CA SER A 431 4.26 16.00 -6.04
C SER A 431 3.28 16.75 -5.14
N ASN A 432 2.00 16.42 -5.23
CA ASN A 432 0.96 16.95 -4.37
C ASN A 432 1.21 16.63 -2.88
N ILE A 433 1.73 15.43 -2.58
CA ILE A 433 2.02 14.99 -1.20
C ILE A 433 3.04 15.90 -0.51
N PRO A 434 4.27 16.10 -1.03
CA PRO A 434 5.24 16.99 -0.41
C PRO A 434 4.78 18.45 -0.43
N MET A 435 4.10 18.93 -1.48
CA MET A 435 3.55 20.29 -1.48
C MET A 435 2.57 20.52 -0.33
N GLY A 436 1.62 19.60 -0.14
CA GLY A 436 0.66 19.67 0.96
C GLY A 436 1.33 19.50 2.33
N SER A 437 2.27 18.56 2.46
CA SER A 437 3.01 18.38 3.71
C SER A 437 3.82 19.61 4.10
N PHE A 438 4.39 20.34 3.15
CA PHE A 438 5.10 21.59 3.39
C PHE A 438 4.11 22.69 3.79
N LEU A 439 3.12 22.97 2.95
CA LEU A 439 2.16 24.06 3.16
C LEU A 439 1.36 23.90 4.45
N PHE A 440 0.70 22.75 4.64
CA PHE A 440 -0.12 22.53 5.82
C PHE A 440 0.73 22.23 7.06
N GLY A 441 1.93 21.65 6.89
CA GLY A 441 2.87 21.42 7.98
C GLY A 441 3.38 22.74 8.57
N ASP A 442 3.75 23.70 7.72
CA ASP A 442 4.20 25.02 8.15
C ASP A 442 3.05 25.80 8.80
N LEU A 443 1.84 25.78 8.21
CA LEU A 443 0.66 26.38 8.82
C LEU A 443 0.35 25.79 10.20
N ALA A 444 0.43 24.46 10.35
CA ALA A 444 0.21 23.79 11.62
C ALA A 444 1.29 24.07 12.66
N ALA A 445 2.50 24.46 12.24
CA ALA A 445 3.58 24.84 13.16
C ALA A 445 3.47 26.28 13.67
N LEU A 446 2.71 27.13 12.97
CA LEU A 446 2.47 28.54 13.33
C LEU A 446 1.26 28.71 14.27
N LEU A 447 0.35 27.73 14.29
CA LEU A 447 -0.78 27.62 15.22
C LEU A 447 -0.33 27.01 16.55
#